data_AF-A0AA42BR69-F1
#
_entry.id   AF-A0AA42BR69-F1
#
_cell.length_a   1.000
_cell.length_b   1.000
_cell.length_c   1.000
_cell.angle_alpha   90.00
_cell.angle_beta   90.00
_cell.angle_gamma   90.00
#
_symmetry.space_group_name_H-M   'P 1'
#
loop_
_entity.id
_entity.type
_entity.pdbx_description
1 polymer ?
#
loop_
_entity_poly.entity_id
_entity_poly.type
_entity_poly.pdbx_seq_one_letter_code
_entity_poly.pdbx_strand_id
1 'polypeptide(L)'
;MTFLQTVQESEFKKGASREQLLFADTEEVEELADDVGYDEILQREHDEELSELLGAELFAMLEQQVWSGGASKEKLISFFNGLGFHLLDLVVVLETQFGVPGHVFTPEVLKKMEKRIPRFPYLEGEKTILDVTVSEAAHILQEVTDGAVQLERT
;
A
#
# COMPACT_ATOMS: atom_id res chain seq x y z
N MET A 1 -6.82 -17.58 -4.29
CA MET A 1 -6.17 -16.63 -3.36
C MET A 1 -5.79 -15.43 -4.17
N THR A 2 -6.31 -14.25 -3.84
CA THR A 2 -5.94 -13.01 -4.50
C THR A 2 -4.54 -12.59 -4.05
N PHE A 3 -3.85 -11.79 -4.84
CA PHE A 3 -2.59 -11.18 -4.44
C PHE A 3 -2.76 -10.33 -3.17
N LEU A 4 -3.86 -9.58 -3.07
CA LEU A 4 -4.22 -8.89 -1.82
C LEU A 4 -4.27 -9.87 -0.62
N GLN A 5 -4.90 -11.04 -0.77
CA GLN A 5 -4.93 -12.07 0.29
C GLN A 5 -3.52 -12.61 0.58
N THR A 6 -2.68 -12.81 -0.45
CA THR A 6 -1.29 -13.24 -0.28
C THR A 6 -0.46 -12.21 0.48
N VAL A 7 -0.64 -10.91 0.19
CA VAL A 7 0.01 -9.81 0.91
C VAL A 7 -0.49 -9.76 2.35
N GLN A 8 -1.81 -9.84 2.56
CA GLN A 8 -2.46 -9.86 3.87
C GLN A 8 -2.13 -11.10 4.72
N GLU A 9 -1.55 -12.14 4.14
CA GLU A 9 -1.06 -13.33 4.85
C GLU A 9 0.47 -13.38 4.98
N SER A 10 1.20 -12.43 4.37
CA SER A 10 2.65 -12.35 4.45
C SER A 10 3.13 -11.95 5.85
N GLU A 11 4.37 -12.29 6.18
CA GLU A 11 4.97 -12.02 7.49
C GLU A 11 4.98 -10.53 7.86
N PHE A 12 5.09 -9.65 6.86
CA PHE A 12 5.28 -8.21 7.05
C PHE A 12 4.00 -7.37 6.95
N LYS A 13 2.94 -7.88 6.33
CA LYS A 13 1.71 -7.12 6.00
C LYS A 13 0.45 -7.81 6.53
N LYS A 14 0.60 -8.70 7.52
CA LYS A 14 -0.49 -9.56 7.97
C LYS A 14 -1.65 -8.76 8.55
N GLY A 15 -2.81 -8.79 7.90
CA GLY A 15 -4.01 -8.08 8.35
C GLY A 15 -4.06 -6.60 7.99
N ALA A 16 -3.16 -6.10 7.14
CA ALA A 16 -3.26 -4.75 6.60
C ALA A 16 -4.49 -4.61 5.67
N SER A 17 -5.21 -3.50 5.78
CA SER A 17 -6.29 -3.14 4.85
C SER A 17 -5.74 -2.62 3.52
N ARG A 18 -6.61 -2.53 2.51
CA ARG A 18 -6.24 -1.98 1.20
C ARG A 18 -5.82 -0.51 1.32
N GLU A 19 -6.53 0.25 2.14
CA GLU A 19 -6.32 1.68 2.31
C GLU A 19 -4.97 1.95 2.99
N GLN A 20 -4.57 1.11 3.96
CA GLN A 20 -3.23 1.14 4.54
C GLN A 20 -2.16 0.90 3.49
N LEU A 21 -2.33 -0.13 2.66
CA LEU A 21 -1.41 -0.42 1.56
C LEU A 21 -1.34 0.73 0.53
N LEU A 22 -2.29 1.67 0.48
CA LEU A 22 -2.31 2.72 -0.55
C LEU A 22 -2.01 4.12 -0.01
N PHE A 23 -1.50 4.24 1.21
CA PHE A 23 -1.26 5.53 1.82
C PHE A 23 -0.10 6.29 1.15
N ALA A 24 -0.22 7.61 1.01
CA ALA A 24 0.71 8.43 0.22
C ALA A 24 2.00 8.79 0.96
N ASP A 25 1.91 9.02 2.27
CA ASP A 25 3.00 9.61 3.08
C ASP A 25 3.66 8.54 3.96
N THR A 26 3.98 7.40 3.35
CA THR A 26 4.51 6.22 4.05
C THR A 26 5.89 6.48 4.63
N GLU A 27 6.72 7.27 3.93
CA GLU A 27 8.04 7.72 4.39
C GLU A 27 7.91 8.58 5.65
N GLU A 28 7.01 9.57 5.66
CA GLU A 28 6.80 10.42 6.83
C GLU A 28 6.23 9.65 8.03
N VAL A 29 5.39 8.63 7.78
CA VAL A 29 4.87 7.76 8.85
C VAL A 29 5.94 6.81 9.39
N GLU A 30 6.82 6.29 8.53
CA GLU A 30 7.97 5.47 8.94
C GLU A 30 8.96 6.32 9.75
N GLU A 31 9.29 7.53 9.30
CA GLU A 31 10.13 8.48 10.05
C GLU A 31 9.53 8.83 11.41
N LEU A 32 8.23 9.12 11.49
CA LEU A 32 7.56 9.39 12.76
C LEU A 32 7.67 8.19 13.71
N ALA A 33 7.40 6.98 13.22
CA ALA A 33 7.47 5.76 14.03
C ALA A 33 8.90 5.47 14.53
N ASP A 34 9.92 5.81 13.74
CA ASP A 34 11.33 5.70 14.12
C ASP A 34 11.75 6.77 15.13
N ASP A 35 11.24 8.00 15.01
CA ASP A 35 11.59 9.14 15.87
C ASP A 35 10.96 9.05 17.27
N VAL A 36 9.67 8.67 17.35
CA VAL A 36 8.92 8.66 18.63
C VAL A 36 8.70 7.23 19.17
N GLY A 37 8.81 6.22 18.32
CA GLY A 37 8.68 4.82 18.73
C GLY A 37 7.24 4.35 18.94
N TYR A 38 7.02 3.06 18.66
CA TYR A 38 5.70 2.42 18.75
C TYR A 38 5.03 2.50 20.13
N ASP A 39 5.80 2.55 21.23
CA ASP A 39 5.22 2.56 22.57
C ASP A 39 4.61 3.92 22.95
N GLU A 40 5.16 5.02 22.45
CA GLU A 40 4.64 6.39 22.66
C GLU A 40 3.38 6.61 21.81
N ILE A 41 3.38 6.10 20.57
CA ILE A 41 2.21 6.08 19.70
C ILE A 41 1.06 5.25 20.29
N LEU A 42 1.34 4.09 20.88
CA LEU A 42 0.31 3.28 21.56
C LEU A 42 -0.29 3.95 22.78
N GLN A 43 0.47 4.82 23.44
CA GLN A 43 -0.01 5.64 24.55
C GLN A 43 -0.82 6.84 24.06
N ARG A 44 -0.98 6.99 22.74
CA ARG A 44 -1.77 8.04 22.08
C ARG A 44 -1.23 9.44 22.34
N GLU A 45 0.07 9.56 22.57
CA GLU A 45 0.73 10.85 22.83
C GLU A 45 0.87 11.71 21.57
N HIS A 46 0.82 11.10 20.39
CA HIS A 46 1.03 11.73 19.07
C HIS A 46 -0.19 11.60 18.13
N ASP A 47 -1.39 11.46 18.68
CA ASP A 47 -2.61 11.25 17.90
C ASP A 47 -2.95 12.42 16.95
N GLU A 48 -2.69 13.66 17.36
CA GLU A 48 -2.92 14.83 16.50
C GLU A 48 -2.00 14.78 15.28
N GLU A 49 -0.70 14.54 15.50
CA GLU A 49 0.32 14.43 14.45
C GLU A 49 0.01 13.25 13.51
N LEU A 50 -0.36 12.09 14.05
CA LEU A 50 -0.79 10.93 13.27
C LEU A 50 -2.08 11.18 12.49
N SER A 51 -3.05 11.90 13.05
CA SER A 51 -4.29 12.23 12.34
C SER A 51 -4.06 13.24 11.22
N GLU A 52 -3.10 14.15 11.38
CA GLU A 52 -2.71 15.10 10.34
C GLU A 52 -1.99 14.39 9.20
N LEU A 53 -1.02 13.53 9.53
CA LEU A 53 -0.30 12.68 8.57
C LEU A 53 -1.26 11.73 7.85
N LEU A 54 -1.89 10.80 8.58
CA LEU A 54 -2.73 9.74 8.01
C LEU A 54 -4.02 10.26 7.37
N GLY A 55 -4.50 11.42 7.81
CA GLY A 55 -5.84 11.90 7.50
C GLY A 55 -6.94 11.17 8.28
N ALA A 56 -8.12 11.79 8.34
CA ALA A 56 -9.20 11.38 9.24
C ALA A 56 -9.72 9.94 9.00
N GLU A 57 -9.76 9.48 7.75
CA GLU A 57 -10.30 8.15 7.41
C GLU A 57 -9.36 7.02 7.86
N LEU A 58 -8.06 7.13 7.56
CA LEU A 58 -7.07 6.13 7.96
C LEU A 58 -6.79 6.18 9.46
N PHE A 59 -6.80 7.36 10.07
CA PHE A 59 -6.71 7.49 11.52
C PHE A 59 -7.88 6.79 12.21
N ALA A 60 -9.12 6.95 11.73
CA ALA A 60 -10.28 6.23 12.26
C ALA A 60 -10.15 4.70 12.10
N MET A 61 -9.51 4.23 11.01
CA MET A 61 -9.20 2.80 10.84
C MET A 61 -8.14 2.31 11.82
N LEU A 62 -7.12 3.13 12.10
CA LEU A 62 -6.12 2.85 13.13
C LEU A 62 -6.81 2.68 14.50
N GLU A 63 -7.74 3.59 14.84
CA GLU A 63 -8.52 3.50 16.07
C GLU A 63 -9.29 2.19 16.18
N GLN A 64 -9.97 1.83 15.10
CA GLN A 64 -10.83 0.65 15.08
C GLN A 64 -10.03 -0.65 15.10
N GLN A 65 -8.93 -0.75 14.36
CA GLN A 65 -8.25 -2.03 14.11
C GLN A 65 -7.06 -2.28 15.03
N VAL A 66 -6.36 -1.22 15.43
CA VAL A 66 -5.12 -1.32 16.21
C VAL A 66 -5.40 -1.09 17.70
N TRP A 67 -6.13 -0.04 18.05
CA TRP A 67 -6.32 0.35 19.46
C TRP A 67 -7.43 -0.42 20.18
N SER A 68 -8.41 -0.97 19.46
CA SER A 68 -9.56 -1.65 20.08
C SER A 68 -9.28 -3.09 20.57
N GLY A 69 -8.11 -3.67 20.29
CA GLY A 69 -7.84 -5.09 20.53
C GLY A 69 -6.61 -5.40 21.39
N GLY A 70 -6.52 -6.63 21.89
CA GLY A 70 -5.28 -7.16 22.48
C GLY A 70 -4.17 -7.31 21.42
N ALA A 71 -2.92 -7.08 21.82
CA ALA A 71 -1.73 -7.01 20.94
C ALA A 71 -1.68 -5.77 20.02
N SER A 72 -1.95 -4.59 20.58
CA SER A 72 -1.95 -3.32 19.85
C SER A 72 -0.58 -2.97 19.25
N LYS A 73 0.53 -3.33 19.91
CA LYS A 73 1.89 -3.06 19.42
C LYS A 73 2.21 -3.80 18.13
N GLU A 74 1.97 -5.11 18.10
CA GLU A 74 2.19 -5.94 16.92
C GLU A 74 1.28 -5.50 15.76
N LYS A 75 0.05 -5.10 16.06
CA LYS A 75 -0.90 -4.57 15.08
C LYS A 75 -0.49 -3.20 14.54
N LEU A 76 0.05 -2.33 15.38
CA LEU A 76 0.55 -1.01 14.98
C LEU A 76 1.76 -1.15 14.05
N ILE A 77 2.72 -2.00 14.42
CA ILE A 77 3.88 -2.33 13.58
C ILE A 77 3.40 -2.88 12.24
N SER A 78 2.43 -3.80 12.25
CA SER A 78 1.87 -4.34 11.01
C SER A 78 1.07 -3.31 10.20
N PHE A 79 0.47 -2.31 10.84
CA PHE A 79 -0.24 -1.22 10.18
C PHE A 79 0.74 -0.29 9.47
N PHE A 80 1.79 0.18 10.15
CA PHE A 80 2.79 1.09 9.56
C PHE A 80 3.65 0.38 8.52
N ASN A 81 4.13 -0.82 8.81
CA ASN A 81 4.77 -1.65 7.80
C ASN A 81 3.82 -1.94 6.65
N GLY A 82 2.51 -2.00 6.94
CA GLY A 82 1.37 -2.04 6.02
C GLY A 82 1.38 -0.95 4.96
N LEU A 83 2.00 0.20 5.22
CA LEU A 83 2.01 1.35 4.33
C LEU A 83 3.09 1.26 3.23
N GLY A 84 4.28 0.70 3.46
CA GLY A 84 5.45 0.90 2.58
C GLY A 84 5.83 -0.18 1.53
N PHE A 85 4.95 -0.70 0.66
CA PHE A 85 5.40 -1.59 -0.44
C PHE A 85 4.78 -1.24 -1.80
N HIS A 86 5.23 -0.12 -2.34
CA HIS A 86 4.58 0.56 -3.46
C HIS A 86 4.37 -0.27 -4.73
N LEU A 87 5.26 -1.23 -5.02
CA LEU A 87 5.04 -2.14 -6.14
C LEU A 87 3.95 -3.18 -5.82
N LEU A 88 3.85 -3.66 -4.58
CA LEU A 88 2.75 -4.53 -4.12
C LEU A 88 1.43 -3.78 -4.09
N ASP A 89 1.48 -2.51 -3.73
CA ASP A 89 0.33 -1.61 -3.65
C ASP A 89 -0.22 -1.31 -5.05
N LEU A 90 0.67 -1.09 -6.04
CA LEU A 90 0.29 -1.05 -7.45
C LEU A 90 -0.33 -2.36 -7.93
N VAL A 91 0.22 -3.51 -7.52
CA VAL A 91 -0.33 -4.82 -7.86
C VAL A 91 -1.74 -4.99 -7.27
N VAL A 92 -1.97 -4.54 -6.04
CA VAL A 92 -3.30 -4.53 -5.41
C VAL A 92 -4.26 -3.65 -6.20
N VAL A 93 -3.86 -2.47 -6.68
CA VAL A 93 -4.70 -1.62 -7.55
C VAL A 93 -5.06 -2.35 -8.86
N LEU A 94 -4.08 -2.94 -9.53
CA LEU A 94 -4.27 -3.65 -10.80
C LEU A 94 -5.15 -4.90 -10.63
N GLU A 95 -5.00 -5.64 -9.54
CA GLU A 95 -5.86 -6.80 -9.25
C GLU A 95 -7.29 -6.36 -8.91
N THR A 96 -7.45 -5.37 -8.03
CA THR A 96 -8.76 -5.03 -7.46
C THR A 96 -9.62 -4.12 -8.35
N GLN A 97 -9.00 -3.20 -9.10
CA GLN A 97 -9.73 -2.28 -9.98
C GLN A 97 -9.82 -2.80 -11.43
N PHE A 98 -8.81 -3.54 -11.88
CA PHE A 98 -8.70 -3.98 -13.28
C PHE A 98 -8.83 -5.49 -13.46
N GLY A 99 -9.04 -6.25 -12.37
CA GLY A 99 -9.25 -7.69 -12.42
C GLY A 99 -8.03 -8.47 -12.90
N VAL A 100 -6.81 -7.89 -12.81
CA VAL A 100 -5.59 -8.60 -13.22
C VAL A 100 -5.37 -9.79 -12.31
N PRO A 101 -5.28 -11.02 -12.84
CA PRO A 101 -5.06 -12.19 -12.01
C PRO A 101 -3.70 -12.13 -11.28
N GLY A 102 -3.70 -12.41 -9.97
CA GLY A 102 -2.49 -12.38 -9.14
C GLY A 102 -1.29 -13.18 -9.68
N HIS A 103 -1.52 -14.26 -10.46
CA HIS A 103 -0.46 -15.08 -11.04
C HIS A 103 0.34 -14.40 -12.16
N VAL A 104 -0.16 -13.28 -12.69
CA VAL A 104 0.55 -12.43 -13.68
C VAL A 104 1.80 -11.80 -13.06
N PHE A 105 1.74 -11.47 -11.76
CA PHE A 105 2.78 -10.73 -11.05
C PHE A 105 3.92 -11.65 -10.60
N THR A 106 4.56 -12.30 -11.56
CA THR A 106 5.76 -13.10 -11.32
C THR A 106 6.94 -12.21 -10.91
N PRO A 107 7.98 -12.74 -10.24
CA PRO A 107 9.18 -11.96 -9.88
C PRO A 107 9.85 -11.27 -11.07
N GLU A 108 9.79 -11.88 -12.25
CA GLU A 108 10.32 -11.30 -13.49
C GLU A 108 9.50 -10.09 -13.95
N VAL A 109 8.17 -10.21 -13.94
CA VAL A 109 7.24 -9.13 -14.30
C VAL A 109 7.38 -7.97 -13.33
N LEU A 110 7.39 -8.24 -12.02
CA LEU A 110 7.59 -7.21 -10.98
C LEU A 110 8.90 -6.46 -11.18
N LYS A 111 10.01 -7.16 -11.43
CA LYS A 111 11.32 -6.55 -11.70
C LYS A 111 11.35 -5.72 -12.98
N LYS A 112 10.57 -6.08 -14.00
CA LYS A 112 10.45 -5.27 -15.23
C LYS A 112 9.59 -4.03 -15.00
N MET A 113 8.52 -4.13 -14.22
CA MET A 113 7.67 -2.99 -13.84
C MET A 113 8.45 -1.97 -13.02
N GLU A 114 9.16 -2.43 -11.97
CA GLU A 114 10.00 -1.59 -11.10
C GLU A 114 11.00 -0.73 -11.91
N LYS A 115 11.60 -1.30 -12.96
CA LYS A 115 12.56 -0.58 -13.83
C LYS A 115 11.92 0.44 -14.79
N ARG A 116 10.62 0.29 -15.07
CA ARG A 116 9.88 1.13 -16.02
C ARG A 116 9.17 2.28 -15.33
N ILE A 117 9.02 2.21 -14.02
CA ILE A 117 8.33 3.20 -13.21
C ILE A 117 9.36 4.25 -12.77
N PRO A 118 9.29 5.47 -13.31
CA PRO A 118 10.44 6.37 -13.32
C PRO A 118 10.72 7.05 -11.98
N ARG A 119 9.71 7.29 -11.12
CA ARG A 119 9.83 7.98 -9.82
C ARG A 119 8.68 7.67 -8.86
N PHE A 120 8.90 8.00 -7.59
CA PHE A 120 7.91 8.06 -6.50
C PHE A 120 7.17 9.39 -6.46
N PRO A 121 5.83 9.35 -6.38
CA PRO A 121 5.06 10.48 -5.86
C PRO A 121 3.60 10.22 -5.42
N TYR A 122 3.10 11.31 -4.85
CA TYR A 122 1.80 11.68 -4.31
C TYR A 122 0.54 11.25 -5.08
N LEU A 123 -0.52 11.00 -4.30
CA LEU A 123 -1.88 10.73 -4.74
C LEU A 123 -2.65 12.03 -5.01
N GLU A 124 -2.89 12.32 -6.30
CA GLU A 124 -3.85 13.36 -6.70
C GLU A 124 -4.61 12.92 -7.97
N GLY A 125 -5.94 12.75 -7.88
CA GLY A 125 -6.79 12.40 -9.03
C GLY A 125 -6.59 10.97 -9.56
N GLU A 126 -6.37 10.82 -10.88
CA GLU A 126 -6.21 9.51 -11.55
C GLU A 126 -4.80 8.89 -11.42
N LYS A 127 -3.94 9.48 -10.59
CA LYS A 127 -2.56 9.03 -10.38
C LYS A 127 -2.49 7.90 -9.36
N THR A 128 -1.59 6.95 -9.60
CA THR A 128 -1.16 5.94 -8.63
C THR A 128 -0.05 6.50 -7.74
N ILE A 129 0.30 5.77 -6.69
CA ILE A 129 1.43 6.00 -5.78
C ILE A 129 2.85 6.02 -6.43
N LEU A 130 2.92 5.99 -7.76
CA LEU A 130 4.14 5.95 -8.56
C LEU A 130 4.15 7.02 -9.69
N ASP A 131 3.36 8.09 -9.55
CA ASP A 131 3.13 9.23 -10.50
C ASP A 131 2.49 8.84 -11.79
N VAL A 132 2.42 7.54 -12.05
CA VAL A 132 1.82 7.03 -13.24
C VAL A 132 0.33 7.05 -13.02
N THR A 133 -0.39 7.57 -13.99
CA THR A 133 -1.82 7.35 -14.11
C THR A 133 -2.09 5.86 -14.13
N VAL A 134 -3.28 5.49 -13.70
CA VAL A 134 -3.74 4.10 -13.75
C VAL A 134 -3.67 3.54 -15.20
N SER A 135 -3.93 4.39 -16.20
CA SER A 135 -3.76 4.05 -17.63
C SER A 135 -2.31 3.78 -18.03
N GLU A 136 -1.35 4.51 -17.48
CA GLU A 136 0.08 4.29 -17.73
C GLU A 136 0.57 3.02 -17.04
N ALA A 137 0.12 2.75 -15.81
CA ALA A 137 0.40 1.49 -15.13
C ALA A 137 -0.14 0.28 -15.91
N ALA A 138 -1.36 0.40 -16.44
CA ALA A 138 -1.97 -0.60 -17.32
C ALA A 138 -1.13 -0.84 -18.58
N HIS A 139 -0.64 0.23 -19.21
CA HIS A 139 0.22 0.14 -20.38
C HIS A 139 1.56 -0.53 -20.07
N ILE A 140 2.21 -0.15 -18.96
CA ILE A 140 3.46 -0.78 -18.50
C ILE A 140 3.23 -2.28 -18.27
N LEU A 141 2.14 -2.66 -17.60
CA LEU A 141 1.81 -4.07 -17.39
C LEU A 141 1.65 -4.82 -18.72
N GLN A 142 0.94 -4.24 -19.68
CA GLN A 142 0.77 -4.83 -21.00
C GLN A 142 2.13 -4.99 -21.72
N GLU A 143 3.02 -4.01 -21.64
CA GLU A 143 4.36 -4.10 -22.23
C GLU A 143 5.22 -5.18 -21.59
N VAL A 144 5.26 -5.27 -20.25
CA VAL A 144 6.13 -6.24 -19.55
C VAL A 144 5.61 -7.68 -19.62
N THR A 145 4.34 -7.85 -19.97
CA THR A 145 3.68 -9.14 -20.19
C THR A 145 3.57 -9.50 -21.68
N ASP A 146 4.22 -8.75 -22.57
CA ASP A 146 4.17 -8.95 -24.03
C ASP A 146 2.72 -9.01 -24.58
N GLY A 147 1.82 -8.24 -23.98
CA GLY A 147 0.41 -8.17 -24.36
C GLY A 147 -0.47 -9.30 -23.84
N ALA A 148 0.06 -10.20 -22.99
CA ALA A 148 -0.70 -11.29 -22.40
C ALA A 148 -1.80 -10.80 -21.46
N VAL A 149 -1.62 -9.62 -20.86
CA VAL A 149 -2.67 -8.92 -20.10
C VAL A 149 -3.18 -7.75 -20.93
N GLN A 150 -4.46 -7.79 -21.28
CA GLN A 150 -5.17 -6.68 -21.91
C GLN A 150 -6.20 -6.14 -20.93
N LEU A 151 -6.08 -4.86 -20.62
CA LEU A 151 -7.00 -4.17 -19.72
C LEU A 151 -8.04 -3.43 -20.57
N GLU A 152 -9.30 -3.84 -20.49
CA GLU A 152 -10.39 -3.12 -21.16
C GLU A 152 -10.65 -1.80 -20.42
N ARG A 153 -10.59 -0.68 -21.15
CA ARG A 153 -11.00 0.63 -20.63
C ARG A 153 -12.49 0.54 -20.27
N THR A 154 -12.80 0.49 -18.98
CA THR A 154 -14.18 0.61 -18.49
C THR A 154 -14.54 2.09 -18.37
#